data_AF-I3SVQ5-F1
#
_entry.id   AF-I3SVQ5-F1
#
_cell.length_a   1.000
_cell.length_b   1.000
_cell.length_c   1.000
_cell.angle_alpha   90.00
_cell.angle_beta   90.00
_cell.angle_gamma   90.00
#
_symmetry.space_group_name_H-M   'P 1'
#
loop_
_entity.id
_entity.type
_entity.pdbx_description
1 polymer ?
#
loop_
_entity_poly.entity_id
_entity_poly.type
_entity_poly.pdbx_seq_one_letter_code
_entity_poly.pdbx_strand_id
1 'polypeptide(L)'
;MGRWMKPEVYPLLAAMTFVTGMCVFQLTRNLLGNPDVRISKARRSMGVLFDNKEEGERYAEHGLRKFLRTRQPEIMPTINHFFSEEN
;
A
#
# COMPACT_ATOMS: atom_id res chain seq x y z
N MET A 1 -7.33 -16.05 29.18
CA MET A 1 -6.28 -15.71 28.19
C MET A 1 -4.97 -15.20 28.80
N GLY A 2 -4.79 -15.13 30.13
CA GLY A 2 -3.60 -14.50 30.74
C GLY A 2 -2.37 -15.41 30.97
N ARG A 3 -2.53 -16.73 30.96
CA ARG A 3 -1.46 -17.67 31.34
C ARG A 3 -0.45 -17.96 30.22
N TRP A 4 -0.75 -17.56 28.98
CA TRP A 4 0.05 -17.86 27.77
C TRP A 4 0.65 -16.61 27.10
N MET A 5 0.25 -15.41 27.53
CA MET A 5 0.78 -14.14 27.00
C MET A 5 1.90 -13.64 27.91
N LYS A 6 3.11 -14.19 27.72
CA LYS A 6 4.32 -13.65 28.33
C LYS A 6 4.67 -12.29 27.69
N PRO A 7 5.30 -11.35 28.42
CA PRO A 7 5.73 -10.05 27.90
C PRO A 7 6.55 -10.14 26.59
N GLU A 8 7.32 -11.21 26.45
CA GLU A 8 8.17 -11.50 25.29
C GLU A 8 7.37 -11.81 24.01
N VAL A 9 6.10 -12.19 24.14
CA VAL A 9 5.24 -12.63 23.03
C VAL A 9 4.56 -11.44 22.34
N TYR A 10 4.38 -10.31 23.03
CA TYR A 10 3.77 -9.10 22.45
C TYR A 10 4.50 -8.56 21.22
N PRO A 11 5.84 -8.39 21.19
CA PRO A 11 6.53 -7.90 20.00
C PRO A 11 6.39 -8.87 18.81
N LEU A 12 6.38 -10.18 19.09
CA LEU A 12 6.23 -11.23 18.08
C LEU A 12 4.81 -11.24 17.49
N LEU A 13 3.79 -11.12 18.34
CA LEU A 13 2.40 -10.96 17.89
C LEU A 13 2.17 -9.65 17.14
N ALA A 14 2.81 -8.55 17.57
CA ALA A 14 2.72 -7.28 16.88
C ALA A 14 3.28 -7.39 15.46
N ALA A 15 4.44 -8.01 15.27
CA ALA A 15 5.02 -8.23 13.94
C ALA A 15 4.13 -9.14 13.07
N MET A 16 3.65 -10.26 13.62
CA MET A 16 2.82 -11.22 12.87
C MET A 16 1.47 -10.61 12.45
N THR A 17 0.82 -9.88 13.35
CA THR A 17 -0.45 -9.21 13.04
C THR A 17 -0.26 -8.06 12.06
N PHE A 18 0.84 -7.31 12.16
CA PHE A 18 1.18 -6.26 11.21
C PHE A 18 1.37 -6.80 9.80
N VAL A 19 2.18 -7.85 9.63
CA VAL A 19 2.43 -8.47 8.31
C VAL A 19 1.14 -9.08 7.75
N THR A 20 0.38 -9.79 8.57
CA THR A 20 -0.90 -10.39 8.14
C THR A 20 -1.89 -9.30 7.71
N GLY A 21 -2.00 -8.22 8.48
CA GLY A 21 -2.84 -7.06 8.13
C GLY A 21 -2.38 -6.39 6.83
N MET A 22 -1.07 -6.28 6.62
CA MET A 22 -0.51 -5.74 5.39
C MET A 22 -0.85 -6.60 4.17
N CYS A 23 -0.78 -7.93 4.29
CA CYS A 23 -1.18 -8.85 3.23
C CYS A 23 -2.67 -8.75 2.92
N VAL A 24 -3.53 -8.73 3.94
CA VAL A 24 -4.99 -8.59 3.77
C VAL A 24 -5.34 -7.26 3.11
N PHE A 25 -4.69 -6.16 3.52
CA PHE A 25 -4.86 -4.84 2.91
C PHE A 25 -4.47 -4.85 1.42
N GLN A 26 -3.32 -5.44 1.08
CA GLN A 26 -2.87 -5.56 -0.30
C GLN A 26 -3.83 -6.39 -1.14
N LEU A 27 -4.31 -7.54 -0.63
CA LEU A 27 -5.26 -8.39 -1.33
C LEU A 27 -6.60 -7.69 -1.54
N THR A 28 -7.10 -6.99 -0.51
CA THR A 28 -8.35 -6.22 -0.59
C THR A 28 -8.25 -5.12 -1.66
N ARG A 29 -7.10 -4.44 -1.74
CA ARG A 29 -6.85 -3.41 -2.75
C ARG A 29 -6.75 -4.01 -4.16
N ASN A 30 -6.08 -5.14 -4.32
CA ASN A 30 -6.02 -5.84 -5.62
C ASN A 30 -7.41 -6.33 -6.05
N LEU A 31 -8.22 -6.79 -5.11
CA LEU A 31 -9.56 -7.29 -5.39
C LEU A 31 -10.50 -6.17 -5.86
N LEU A 32 -10.45 -4.99 -5.22
CA LEU A 32 -11.37 -3.88 -5.51
C LEU A 32 -10.87 -2.90 -6.58
N GLY A 33 -9.57 -2.71 -6.69
CA GLY A 33 -8.97 -1.65 -7.52
C GLY A 33 -8.29 -2.14 -8.79
N ASN A 34 -8.11 -3.45 -8.98
CA ASN A 34 -7.47 -3.96 -10.18
C ASN A 34 -8.49 -3.99 -11.34
N PRO A 35 -8.22 -3.33 -12.48
CA PRO A 35 -9.12 -3.33 -13.64
C PRO A 35 -9.39 -4.73 -14.20
N ASP A 36 -8.50 -5.70 -13.93
CA ASP A 36 -8.62 -7.08 -14.40
C ASP A 36 -9.51 -7.95 -13.50
N VAL A 37 -9.78 -7.52 -12.26
CA VAL A 37 -10.55 -8.31 -11.28
C VAL A 37 -11.97 -7.76 -11.17
N ARG A 38 -12.95 -8.55 -11.63
CA ARG A 38 -14.38 -8.16 -11.70
C ARG A 38 -15.23 -9.01 -10.76
N ILE A 39 -15.57 -8.47 -9.59
CA ILE A 39 -16.38 -9.16 -8.57
C ILE A 39 -17.89 -8.98 -8.79
N SER A 40 -18.31 -7.81 -9.25
CA SER A 40 -19.73 -7.51 -9.46
C SER A 40 -20.26 -8.21 -10.73
N LYS A 41 -21.42 -8.85 -10.61
CA LYS A 41 -22.10 -9.48 -11.76
C LYS A 41 -22.42 -8.47 -12.88
N ALA A 42 -22.74 -7.22 -12.53
CA ALA A 42 -22.99 -6.15 -13.51
C ALA A 42 -21.74 -5.79 -14.32
N ARG A 43 -20.54 -5.96 -13.73
CA ARG A 43 -19.26 -5.63 -14.36
C ARG A 43 -18.71 -6.77 -15.22
N ARG A 44 -19.33 -7.95 -15.18
CA ARG A 44 -18.93 -9.15 -15.94
C ARG A 44 -19.49 -9.18 -17.37
N SER A 45 -20.65 -8.56 -17.61
CA SER A 45 -21.24 -8.41 -18.95
C SER A 45 -20.60 -7.27 -19.74
N MET A 46 -19.99 -6.30 -19.06
CA MET A 46 -19.17 -5.27 -19.67
C MET A 46 -17.80 -5.89 -20.00
N GLY A 47 -17.53 -6.22 -21.26
CA GLY A 47 -16.22 -6.69 -21.75
C GLY A 47 -15.09 -5.70 -21.43
N VAL A 48 -13.86 -5.95 -21.89
CA VAL A 48 -12.75 -4.99 -21.76
C VAL A 48 -13.14 -3.68 -22.46
N LEU A 49 -13.76 -2.77 -21.72
CA LEU A 49 -14.11 -1.45 -22.21
C LEU A 49 -12.78 -0.73 -22.40
N PHE A 50 -12.52 -0.31 -23.64
CA PHE A 50 -11.40 0.53 -24.07
C PHE A 50 -11.25 1.81 -23.21
N ASP A 51 -12.27 2.13 -22.41
CA ASP A 51 -12.42 3.30 -21.55
C ASP A 51 -11.95 3.09 -20.09
N ASN A 52 -11.30 1.97 -19.76
CA ASN A 52 -10.79 1.72 -18.40
C ASN A 52 -9.51 2.52 -18.05
N LYS A 53 -9.19 3.56 -18.84
CA LYS A 53 -8.01 4.41 -18.64
C LYS A 53 -8.05 5.12 -17.29
N GLU A 54 -9.20 5.67 -16.90
CA GLU A 54 -9.36 6.38 -15.62
C GLU A 54 -9.21 5.43 -14.42
N GLU A 55 -9.75 4.21 -14.51
CA GLU A 55 -9.62 3.21 -13.45
C GLU A 55 -8.17 2.68 -13.33
N GLY A 56 -7.50 2.49 -14.48
CA GLY A 56 -6.09 2.14 -14.55
C GLY A 56 -5.16 3.24 -14.01
N GLU A 57 -5.44 4.50 -14.32
CA GLU A 57 -4.72 5.66 -13.77
C GLU A 57 -4.89 5.74 -12.25
N ARG A 58 -6.10 5.51 -11.73
CA ARG A 58 -6.36 5.48 -10.28
C ARG A 58 -5.68 4.31 -9.57
N TYR A 59 -5.54 3.16 -10.24
CA TYR A 59 -4.80 2.02 -9.71
C TYR A 59 -3.28 2.25 -9.70
N ALA A 60 -2.74 2.82 -10.79
CA ALA A 60 -1.31 3.11 -10.95
C ALA A 60 -0.85 4.28 -10.06
N GLU A 61 -1.65 5.33 -9.95
CA GLU A 61 -1.32 6.52 -9.17
C GLU A 61 -1.98 6.53 -7.79
N HIS A 62 -1.51 5.68 -6.87
CA HIS A 62 -1.98 5.74 -5.48
C HIS A 62 -1.56 7.06 -4.80
N GLY A 63 -2.35 7.54 -3.84
CA GLY A 63 -2.15 8.83 -3.17
C GLY A 63 -0.76 9.02 -2.57
N LEU A 64 -0.15 7.96 -2.04
CA LEU A 64 1.22 7.98 -1.53
C LEU A 64 2.26 8.23 -2.65
N ARG A 65 2.03 7.74 -3.88
CA ARG A 65 2.92 7.98 -5.05
C ARG A 65 2.74 9.40 -5.56
N LYS A 66 1.51 9.92 -5.57
CA LYS A 66 1.25 11.34 -5.88
C LYS A 66 1.92 12.26 -4.87
N PHE A 67 1.84 11.90 -3.59
CA PHE A 67 2.48 12.64 -2.49
C PHE A 67 4.01 12.58 -2.55
N LEU A 68 4.59 11.41 -2.83
CA LEU A 68 6.04 11.23 -2.94
C LEU A 68 6.63 11.83 -4.22
N ARG A 69 5.83 12.05 -5.28
CA ARG A 69 6.30 12.59 -6.56
C ARG A 69 6.78 14.05 -6.47
N THR A 70 6.30 14.82 -5.51
CA THR A 70 6.70 16.22 -5.30
C THR A 70 7.89 16.36 -4.35
N ARG A 71 8.29 15.28 -3.68
CA ARG A 71 9.43 15.26 -2.77
C ARG A 71 10.68 14.82 -3.53
N GLN A 72 11.82 15.38 -3.17
CA GLN A 72 13.09 14.86 -3.65
C GLN A 72 13.30 13.44 -3.12
N PRO A 73 13.90 12.53 -3.90
CA PRO A 73 14.13 11.14 -3.50
C PRO A 73 15.26 11.06 -2.48
N GLU A 74 15.04 11.60 -1.28
CA GLU A 74 15.98 11.57 -0.18
C GLU A 74 15.42 10.68 0.93
N ILE A 75 16.15 9.61 1.24
CA ILE A 75 15.77 8.62 2.26
C ILE A 75 15.80 9.26 3.65
N MET A 76 16.73 10.20 3.88
CA MET A 76 16.87 10.96 5.13
C MET A 76 17.34 12.39 4.81
N PRO A 77 16.44 13.32 4.49
CA PRO A 77 16.80 14.68 4.07
C PRO A 77 17.66 15.37 5.13
N THR A 78 17.30 15.26 6.42
CA THR A 78 18.05 15.89 7.51
C THR A 78 19.50 15.39 7.63
N ILE A 79 19.74 14.11 7.35
CA ILE A 79 21.11 13.55 7.35
C ILE A 79 21.84 13.94 6.08
N ASN A 80 21.15 13.92 4.93
CA ASN A 80 21.75 14.28 3.65
C ASN A 80 22.20 15.76 3.67
N HIS A 81 21.31 16.68 4.07
CA HIS A 81 21.61 18.10 4.25
C HIS A 81 22.76 18.33 5.25
N PHE A 82 22.81 17.58 6.36
CA PHE A 82 23.90 17.68 7.32
C PHE A 82 25.28 17.33 6.74
N PHE A 83 25.35 16.39 5.80
CA PHE A 83 26.60 15.99 5.15
C PHE A 83 26.89 16.74 3.84
N SER A 84 25.88 17.33 3.19
CA SER A 84 26.02 18.04 1.91
C SER A 84 26.14 19.55 2.05
N GLU A 85 25.61 20.15 3.12
CA GLU A 85 25.73 21.59 3.38
C GLU A 85 27.00 21.85 4.21
N GLU A 86 28.17 21.87 3.55
CA GLU A 86 29.38 22.50 4.08
C GLU A 86 29.39 24.00 3.71
N ASN A 87 28.72 24.84 4.52
CA ASN A 87 29.12 26.21 4.89
C ASN A 87 28.10 26.86 5.84
#